data_AF-A0A7X5UM27-F1
#
_entry.id   AF-A0A7X5UM27-F1
#
_cell.length_a   1.000
_cell.length_b   1.000
_cell.length_c   1.000
_cell.angle_alpha   90.00
_cell.angle_beta   90.00
_cell.angle_gamma   90.00
#
_symmetry.space_group_name_H-M   'P 1'
#
loop_
_entity.id
_entity.type
_entity.pdbx_description
1 polymer ?
#
loop_
_entity_poly.entity_id
_entity_poly.type
_entity_poly.pdbx_seq_one_letter_code
_entity_poly.pdbx_strand_id
1 'polypeptide(L)'
;MLDHFEHDHGLLPANMDDVRTRIDELQRVTADFYAALAQMVQSDVTNDDLFGDNRDRVIEALRQFPREYGRALRRVEAALADLRAVGHRHIVEAAVPHAGLIDIRDQQHWVDERVRRLSDLEAWFQPDGTVQRLIASATGAVYTLLVAIDRRYTARRRGSDLGVDYRTLAYSLHSQATDADARCVYAAAFGDWPAWHAVLGPNEEDVAHGTVAAAGVSRHLVEVTLREHERQGPTSGRPRKVPDTGSDRAAALAEARAEAERRRRFTALLLTKGEVGLEHFGGLDLDAAAILLQAIEVALGQLDPATGWGQGQADGASVLVRVRAGDPDRTVSVALAEGVLTGPDLRIQVTPTENVTAQRAWSVA
;
A
#
# COMPACT_ATOMS: atom_id res chain seq x y z
N MET A 1 15.92 25.09 15.98
CA MET A 1 17.33 25.48 16.19
C MET A 1 17.57 26.93 15.79
N LEU A 2 17.25 27.34 14.57
CA LEU A 2 17.42 28.73 14.13
C LEU A 2 16.56 29.74 14.91
N ASP A 3 15.31 29.38 15.19
CA ASP A 3 14.40 30.22 15.97
C ASP A 3 14.93 30.49 17.40
N HIS A 4 15.58 29.48 18.01
CA HIS A 4 16.25 29.62 19.31
C HIS A 4 17.63 30.28 19.18
N PHE A 5 18.32 30.13 18.06
CA PHE A 5 19.51 30.93 17.77
C PHE A 5 19.16 32.43 17.67
N GLU A 6 17.98 32.80 17.20
CA GLU A 6 17.58 34.22 17.10
C GLU A 6 17.02 34.77 18.43
N HIS A 7 16.36 33.94 19.25
CA HIS A 7 15.58 34.41 20.38
C HIS A 7 16.02 33.90 21.76
N ASP A 8 16.64 32.72 21.87
CA ASP A 8 17.07 32.12 23.15
C ASP A 8 18.15 31.04 22.97
N HIS A 9 19.42 31.47 23.01
CA HIS A 9 20.57 30.60 22.79
C HIS A 9 20.73 29.50 23.87
N GLY A 10 20.04 29.62 25.01
CA GLY A 10 20.15 28.68 26.14
C GLY A 10 19.54 27.29 25.88
N LEU A 11 18.60 27.21 24.94
CA LEU A 11 17.90 25.96 24.61
C LEU A 11 18.59 25.14 23.50
N LEU A 12 19.67 25.66 22.91
CA LEU A 12 20.41 24.99 21.84
C LEU A 12 21.07 23.67 22.28
N PRO A 13 21.71 23.56 23.46
CA PRO A 13 22.32 22.31 23.90
C PRO A 13 21.31 21.17 24.11
N ALA A 14 20.16 21.46 24.74
CA ALA A 14 19.11 20.48 25.01
C ALA A 14 18.46 19.97 23.71
N ASN A 15 18.13 20.89 22.79
CA ASN A 15 17.56 20.52 21.50
C ASN A 15 18.52 19.69 20.62
N MET A 16 19.84 19.93 20.72
CA MET A 16 20.81 19.09 20.01
C MET A 16 20.84 17.64 20.54
N ASP A 17 20.65 17.44 21.84
CA ASP A 17 20.60 16.09 22.43
C ASP A 17 19.25 15.40 22.17
N ASP A 18 18.14 16.14 22.09
CA ASP A 18 16.84 15.63 21.67
C ASP A 18 16.85 15.16 20.20
N VAL A 19 17.44 15.96 19.31
CA VAL A 19 17.61 15.58 17.90
C VAL A 19 18.43 14.29 17.79
N ARG A 20 19.49 14.13 18.60
CA ARG A 20 20.28 12.89 18.63
C ARG A 20 19.45 11.68 19.05
N THR A 21 18.73 11.80 20.16
CA THR A 21 17.87 10.72 20.66
C THR A 21 16.88 10.28 19.59
N ARG A 22 16.31 11.24 18.85
CA ARG A 22 15.37 10.96 17.77
C ARG A 22 16.02 10.26 16.57
N ILE A 23 17.27 10.58 16.25
CA ILE A 23 18.03 9.93 15.18
C ILE A 23 18.39 8.50 15.58
N ASP A 24 18.83 8.27 16.81
CA ASP A 24 19.14 6.93 17.32
C ASP A 24 17.90 6.03 17.31
N GLU A 25 16.74 6.59 17.69
CA GLU A 25 15.44 5.92 17.56
C GLU A 25 15.11 5.58 16.11
N LEU A 26 15.32 6.51 15.17
CA LEU A 26 15.07 6.29 13.75
C LEU A 26 15.96 5.17 13.19
N GLN A 27 17.24 5.14 13.55
CA GLN A 27 18.16 4.07 13.15
C GLN A 27 17.70 2.71 13.68
N ARG A 28 17.29 2.64 14.94
CA ARG A 28 16.80 1.40 15.56
C ARG A 28 15.53 0.89 14.88
N VAL A 29 14.53 1.76 14.70
CA VAL A 29 13.28 1.43 14.02
C VAL A 29 13.53 0.95 12.59
N THR A 30 14.50 1.55 11.91
CA THR A 30 14.89 1.16 10.56
C THR A 30 15.52 -0.23 10.52
N ALA A 31 16.43 -0.54 11.44
CA ALA A 31 17.03 -1.86 11.55
C ALA A 31 15.99 -2.94 11.87
N ASP A 32 15.07 -2.65 12.80
CA ASP A 32 13.95 -3.51 13.17
C ASP A 32 13.03 -3.77 11.97
N PHE A 33 12.73 -2.73 11.16
CA PHE A 33 11.94 -2.86 9.93
C PHE A 33 12.62 -3.78 8.90
N TYR A 34 13.93 -3.67 8.68
CA TYR A 34 14.65 -4.56 7.77
C TYR A 34 14.70 -6.01 8.27
N ALA A 35 14.88 -6.20 9.58
CA ALA A 35 14.83 -7.53 10.17
C ALA A 35 13.45 -8.17 9.95
N ALA A 36 12.37 -7.42 10.18
CA ALA A 36 11.00 -7.87 9.94
C ALA A 36 10.74 -8.16 8.45
N LEU A 37 11.22 -7.31 7.54
CA LEU A 37 11.04 -7.50 6.10
C LEU A 37 11.84 -8.71 5.59
N ALA A 38 13.08 -8.87 6.03
CA ALA A 38 13.91 -10.03 5.72
C ALA A 38 13.26 -11.32 6.25
N GLN A 39 12.73 -11.29 7.47
CA GLN A 39 12.00 -12.40 8.06
C GLN A 39 10.72 -12.72 7.29
N MET A 40 10.00 -11.72 6.75
CA MET A 40 8.79 -11.92 5.96
C MET A 40 9.07 -12.44 4.54
N VAL A 41 10.21 -12.06 3.95
CA VAL A 41 10.69 -12.59 2.66
C VAL A 41 11.21 -14.03 2.82
N GLN A 42 11.83 -14.35 3.96
CA GLN A 42 12.35 -15.68 4.28
C GLN A 42 11.29 -16.63 4.85
N SER A 43 10.25 -16.11 5.52
CA SER A 43 9.13 -16.92 5.96
C SER A 43 8.39 -17.40 4.73
N ASP A 44 8.48 -18.71 4.52
CA ASP A 44 7.91 -19.40 3.38
C ASP A 44 6.43 -19.00 3.14
N VAL A 45 6.05 -18.96 1.87
CA VAL A 45 4.78 -18.45 1.30
C VAL A 45 3.53 -19.22 1.80
N THR A 46 3.73 -20.15 2.72
CA THR A 46 2.78 -21.17 3.20
C THR A 46 2.14 -20.86 4.55
N ASN A 47 2.59 -19.85 5.31
CA ASN A 47 1.92 -19.49 6.57
C ASN A 47 0.80 -18.47 6.31
N ASP A 48 -0.46 -18.91 6.42
CA ASP A 48 -1.66 -18.12 6.10
C ASP A 48 -2.04 -17.11 7.20
N ASP A 49 -1.82 -17.47 8.47
CA ASP A 49 -2.26 -16.66 9.61
C ASP A 49 -1.40 -15.41 9.81
N LEU A 50 -0.08 -15.52 9.63
CA LEU A 50 0.85 -14.38 9.74
C LEU A 50 0.68 -13.34 8.64
N PHE A 51 0.13 -13.73 7.49
CA PHE A 51 -0.02 -12.87 6.32
C PHE A 51 -1.37 -12.14 6.31
N GLY A 52 -2.43 -12.76 6.83
CA GLY A 52 -3.77 -12.17 6.94
C GLY A 52 -3.81 -10.95 7.87
N ASP A 53 -3.35 -11.13 9.11
CA ASP A 53 -3.42 -10.10 10.15
C ASP A 53 -2.48 -8.91 9.91
N ASN A 54 -1.38 -9.14 9.18
CA ASN A 54 -0.40 -8.11 8.88
C ASN A 54 -0.65 -7.40 7.55
N ARG A 55 -1.46 -7.96 6.63
CA ARG A 55 -1.65 -7.39 5.29
C ARG A 55 -2.19 -5.96 5.32
N ASP A 56 -3.28 -5.72 6.05
CA ASP A 56 -3.93 -4.40 6.04
C ASP A 56 -3.09 -3.37 6.79
N ARG A 57 -2.39 -3.79 7.86
CA ARG A 57 -1.42 -2.96 8.58
C ARG A 57 -0.19 -2.60 7.75
N VAL A 58 0.34 -3.58 7.01
CA VAL A 58 1.45 -3.36 6.07
C VAL A 58 0.97 -2.45 4.96
N ILE A 59 -0.14 -2.73 4.28
CA ILE A 59 -0.66 -1.86 3.20
C ILE A 59 -0.92 -0.43 3.69
N GLU A 60 -1.47 -0.24 4.89
CA GLU A 60 -1.71 1.09 5.44
C GLU A 60 -0.40 1.80 5.80
N ALA A 61 0.54 1.12 6.47
CA ALA A 61 1.87 1.64 6.71
C ALA A 61 2.59 2.01 5.41
N LEU A 62 2.39 1.23 4.34
CA LEU A 62 2.96 1.46 3.01
C LEU A 62 2.29 2.59 2.23
N ARG A 63 1.03 2.91 2.51
CA ARG A 63 0.33 4.08 1.92
C ARG A 63 0.67 5.36 2.66
N GLN A 64 0.84 5.27 3.97
CA GLN A 64 1.15 6.39 4.83
C GLN A 64 2.63 6.79 4.72
N PHE A 65 3.53 5.82 4.55
CA PHE A 65 4.97 6.04 4.47
C PHE A 65 5.37 7.04 3.35
N PRO A 66 4.98 6.89 2.07
CA PRO A 66 5.38 7.84 1.02
C PRO A 66 4.83 9.26 1.23
N ARG A 67 3.62 9.38 1.82
CA ARG A 67 2.91 10.65 1.99
C ARG A 67 3.50 11.49 3.13
N GLU A 68 3.74 10.85 4.27
CA GLU A 68 4.31 11.52 5.45
C GLU A 68 5.82 11.76 5.27
N TYR A 69 6.52 10.82 4.63
CA TYR A 69 7.95 10.90 4.43
C TYR A 69 8.37 12.08 3.55
N GLY A 70 7.68 12.30 2.42
CA GLY A 70 8.01 13.38 1.50
C GLY A 70 7.85 14.77 2.14
N ARG A 71 6.87 14.95 3.02
CA ARG A 71 6.64 16.21 3.76
C ARG A 71 7.70 16.43 4.84
N ALA A 72 7.98 15.39 5.63
CA ALA A 72 8.97 15.46 6.70
C ALA A 72 10.38 15.71 6.15
N LEU A 73 10.77 15.01 5.06
CA LEU A 73 12.10 15.15 4.47
C LEU A 73 12.35 16.58 3.97
N ARG A 74 11.41 17.15 3.21
CA ARG A 74 11.54 18.53 2.70
C ARG A 74 11.70 19.55 3.82
N ARG A 75 10.97 19.38 4.93
CA ARG A 75 11.08 20.26 6.10
C ARG A 75 12.46 20.16 6.75
N VAL A 76 13.02 18.95 6.85
CA VAL A 76 14.37 18.74 7.38
C VAL A 76 15.43 19.28 6.42
N GLU A 77 15.30 19.03 5.12
CA GLU A 77 16.21 19.56 4.09
C GLU A 77 16.25 21.10 4.10
N ALA A 78 15.08 21.75 4.20
CA ALA A 78 15.00 23.20 4.34
C ALA A 78 15.68 23.69 5.62
N ALA A 79 15.37 23.08 6.77
CA ALA A 79 15.98 23.45 8.04
C ALA A 79 17.52 23.25 8.04
N LEU A 80 18.03 22.21 7.38
CA LEU A 80 19.47 21.99 7.21
C LEU A 80 20.08 22.99 6.24
N ALA A 81 19.39 23.39 5.18
CA ALA A 81 19.86 24.43 4.27
C ALA A 81 19.98 25.78 4.98
N ASP A 82 19.01 26.12 5.82
CA ASP A 82 19.05 27.33 6.64
C ASP A 82 20.19 27.26 7.68
N LEU A 83 20.40 26.09 8.30
CA LEU A 83 21.51 25.84 9.23
C LEU A 83 22.87 26.01 8.54
N ARG A 84 23.00 25.53 7.30
CA ARG A 84 24.19 25.65 6.46
C ARG A 84 24.48 27.11 6.09
N ALA A 85 23.44 27.89 5.80
CA ALA A 85 23.58 29.31 5.45
C ALA A 85 24.16 30.14 6.60
N VAL A 86 23.82 29.82 7.85
CA VAL A 86 24.38 30.47 9.05
C VAL A 86 25.75 29.88 9.43
N GLY A 87 25.96 28.58 9.18
CA GLY A 87 27.20 27.87 9.44
C GLY A 87 27.24 27.22 10.83
N HIS A 88 27.56 25.92 10.88
CA HIS A 88 27.50 25.11 12.10
C HIS A 88 28.33 25.68 13.26
N ARG A 89 29.53 26.19 12.95
CA ARG A 89 30.44 26.76 13.95
C ARG A 89 29.84 28.00 14.60
N HIS A 90 29.23 28.88 13.83
CA HIS A 90 28.65 30.13 14.34
C HIS A 90 27.49 29.87 15.31
N ILE A 91 26.63 28.90 14.97
CA ILE A 91 25.49 28.50 15.82
C ILE A 91 25.99 27.88 17.14
N VAL A 92 26.99 27.01 17.06
CA VAL A 92 27.54 26.33 18.24
C VAL A 92 28.30 27.29 19.14
N GLU A 93 29.08 28.22 18.59
CA GLU A 93 29.81 29.25 19.35
C GLU A 93 28.84 30.17 20.12
N ALA A 94 27.68 30.50 19.55
CA ALA A 94 26.64 31.26 20.25
C ALA A 94 26.02 30.53 21.46
N ALA A 95 26.09 29.18 21.48
CA ALA A 95 25.57 28.36 22.56
C ALA A 95 26.58 28.12 23.70
N VAL A 96 27.87 28.44 23.51
CA VAL A 96 28.94 28.20 24.49
C VAL A 96 28.66 28.82 25.87
N PRO A 97 28.18 30.08 25.99
CA PRO A 97 27.90 30.69 27.29
C PRO A 97 26.85 29.93 28.12
N HIS A 98 26.00 29.15 27.46
CA HIS A 98 24.91 28.39 28.07
C HIS A 98 25.25 26.91 28.29
N ALA A 99 26.43 26.47 27.86
CA ALA A 99 26.89 25.10 28.04
C ALA A 99 27.38 24.80 29.46
N GLY A 100 27.49 25.81 30.33
CA GLY A 100 27.95 25.65 31.72
C GLY A 100 29.45 25.31 31.85
N LEU A 101 30.23 25.52 30.79
CA LEU A 101 31.66 25.24 30.73
C LEU A 101 32.48 26.44 31.17
N ILE A 102 33.44 26.24 32.08
CA ILE A 102 34.26 27.31 32.66
C ILE A 102 35.63 27.42 31.98
N ASP A 103 36.27 26.29 31.63
CA ASP A 103 37.58 26.28 30.97
C ASP A 103 37.44 26.53 29.45
N ILE A 104 38.27 27.45 28.94
CA ILE A 104 38.37 27.79 27.52
C ILE A 104 38.74 26.56 26.68
N ARG A 105 39.57 25.65 27.20
CA ARG A 105 39.94 24.41 26.48
C ARG A 105 38.76 23.46 26.33
N ASP A 106 37.96 23.33 27.38
CA ASP A 106 36.76 22.49 27.36
C ASP A 106 35.67 23.09 26.47
N GLN A 107 35.53 24.42 26.47
CA GLN A 107 34.65 25.15 25.54
C GLN A 107 35.05 24.88 24.09
N GLN A 108 36.33 24.98 23.74
CA GLN A 108 36.80 24.75 22.38
C GLN A 108 36.59 23.30 21.93
N HIS A 109 36.90 22.33 22.80
CA HIS A 109 36.66 20.92 22.51
C HIS A 109 35.16 20.63 22.31
N TRP A 110 34.30 21.23 23.14
CA TRP A 110 32.86 21.10 23.00
C TRP A 110 32.35 21.70 21.69
N VAL A 111 32.86 22.87 21.28
CA VAL A 111 32.52 23.49 19.99
C VAL A 111 32.90 22.57 18.83
N ASP A 112 34.14 22.11 18.79
CA ASP A 112 34.63 21.25 17.71
C ASP A 112 33.85 19.93 17.61
N GLU A 113 33.50 19.34 18.76
CA GLU A 113 32.67 18.14 18.80
C GLU A 113 31.26 18.39 18.27
N ARG A 114 30.59 19.48 18.68
CA ARG A 114 29.22 19.80 18.26
C ARG A 114 29.16 20.21 16.79
N VAL A 115 30.15 20.93 16.29
CA VAL A 115 30.30 21.23 14.85
C VAL A 115 30.45 19.95 14.04
N ARG A 116 31.32 19.02 14.46
CA ARG A 116 31.47 17.72 13.79
C ARG A 116 30.15 16.97 13.74
N ARG A 117 29.42 16.91 14.85
CA ARG A 117 28.12 16.21 14.92
C ARG A 117 27.06 16.81 14.00
N LEU A 118 26.97 18.14 13.90
CA LEU A 118 26.03 18.79 12.98
C LEU A 118 26.40 18.53 11.51
N SER A 119 27.69 18.54 11.20
CA SER A 119 28.18 18.20 9.87
C SER A 119 27.91 16.73 9.50
N ASP A 120 28.12 15.81 10.44
CA ASP A 120 27.79 14.38 10.26
C ASP A 120 26.29 14.18 10.04
N LEU A 121 25.45 14.90 10.80
CA LEU A 121 24.00 14.89 10.62
C LEU A 121 23.62 15.36 9.22
N GLU A 122 24.16 16.49 8.78
CA GLU A 122 23.87 17.03 7.46
C GLU A 122 24.28 16.06 6.34
N ALA A 123 25.41 15.37 6.49
CA ALA A 123 25.88 14.37 5.53
C ALA A 123 24.90 13.20 5.34
N TRP A 124 24.06 12.89 6.35
CA TRP A 124 23.04 11.85 6.23
C TRP A 124 21.90 12.21 5.28
N PHE A 125 21.63 13.51 5.13
CA PHE A 125 20.52 14.07 4.35
C PHE A 125 20.95 14.66 3.00
N GLN A 126 22.24 14.64 2.67
CA GLN A 126 22.73 15.02 1.35
C GLN A 126 22.15 14.11 0.25
N PRO A 127 22.14 14.56 -1.03
CA PRO A 127 21.87 13.69 -2.16
C PRO A 127 22.79 12.46 -2.10
N ASP A 128 22.23 11.25 -2.21
CA ASP A 128 22.90 9.96 -2.01
C ASP A 128 23.29 9.58 -0.56
N GLY A 129 22.87 10.39 0.42
CA GLY A 129 23.04 10.12 1.84
C GLY A 129 22.29 8.87 2.31
N THR A 130 22.63 8.42 3.52
CA THR A 130 22.07 7.20 4.15
C THR A 130 20.55 7.22 4.17
N VAL A 131 19.96 8.39 4.46
CA VAL A 131 18.51 8.56 4.56
C VAL A 131 17.84 8.39 3.19
N GLN A 132 18.39 8.98 2.13
CA GLN A 132 17.81 8.83 0.79
C GLN A 132 17.92 7.39 0.26
N ARG A 133 19.08 6.75 0.47
CA ARG A 133 19.28 5.33 0.14
C ARG A 133 18.32 4.42 0.90
N LEU A 134 18.05 4.77 2.16
CA LEU A 134 17.11 4.03 3.00
C LEU A 134 15.69 4.08 2.43
N ILE A 135 15.19 5.26 2.06
CA ILE A 135 13.87 5.40 1.44
C ILE A 135 13.79 4.60 0.15
N ALA A 136 14.80 4.73 -0.71
CA ALA A 136 14.83 4.08 -2.00
C ALA A 136 14.80 2.55 -1.83
N SER A 137 15.57 2.04 -0.87
CA SER A 137 15.58 0.63 -0.50
C SER A 137 14.25 0.17 0.09
N ALA A 138 13.66 0.93 1.03
CA ALA A 138 12.35 0.63 1.59
C ALA A 138 11.29 0.58 0.48
N THR A 139 11.24 1.58 -0.39
CA THR A 139 10.32 1.63 -1.54
C THR A 139 10.50 0.44 -2.49
N GLY A 140 11.74 0.03 -2.76
CA GLY A 140 12.03 -1.17 -3.56
C GLY A 140 11.59 -2.47 -2.86
N ALA A 141 11.76 -2.56 -1.54
CA ALA A 141 11.33 -3.71 -0.76
C ALA A 141 9.80 -3.83 -0.73
N VAL A 142 9.10 -2.70 -0.66
CA VAL A 142 7.65 -2.60 -0.78
C VAL A 142 7.14 -3.11 -2.11
N TYR A 143 7.76 -2.67 -3.20
CA TYR A 143 7.43 -3.17 -4.53
C TYR A 143 7.64 -4.69 -4.62
N THR A 144 8.76 -5.20 -4.09
CA THR A 144 9.07 -6.63 -4.04
C THR A 144 7.99 -7.42 -3.27
N LEU A 145 7.53 -6.87 -2.16
CA LEU A 145 6.46 -7.43 -1.33
C LEU A 145 5.13 -7.47 -2.09
N LEU A 146 4.74 -6.39 -2.77
CA LEU A 146 3.54 -6.34 -3.60
C LEU A 146 3.59 -7.37 -4.75
N VAL A 147 4.74 -7.52 -5.40
CA VAL A 147 4.95 -8.55 -6.44
C VAL A 147 4.83 -9.96 -5.86
N ALA A 148 5.36 -10.21 -4.66
CA ALA A 148 5.21 -11.50 -3.98
C ALA A 148 3.73 -11.80 -3.64
N ILE A 149 2.98 -10.79 -3.18
CA ILE A 149 1.55 -10.89 -2.93
C ILE A 149 0.78 -11.21 -4.22
N ASP A 150 1.04 -10.47 -5.29
CA ASP A 150 0.38 -10.67 -6.58
C ASP A 150 0.69 -12.06 -7.16
N ARG A 151 1.95 -12.50 -7.04
CA ARG A 151 2.36 -13.86 -7.42
C ARG A 151 1.61 -14.92 -6.62
N ARG A 152 1.40 -14.74 -5.31
CA ARG A 152 0.62 -15.66 -4.47
C ARG A 152 -0.86 -15.65 -4.84
N TYR A 153 -1.45 -14.48 -5.06
CA TYR A 153 -2.84 -14.35 -5.47
C TYR A 153 -3.08 -15.00 -6.83
N THR A 154 -2.14 -14.81 -7.76
CA THR A 154 -2.12 -15.46 -9.07
C THR A 154 -1.87 -16.97 -8.95
N ALA A 155 -1.03 -17.42 -8.02
CA ALA A 155 -0.80 -18.84 -7.74
C ALA A 155 -2.03 -19.52 -7.13
N ARG A 156 -2.81 -18.83 -6.27
CA ARG A 156 -4.12 -19.31 -5.79
C ARG A 156 -5.19 -19.34 -6.89
N ARG A 157 -5.10 -18.43 -7.88
CA ARG A 157 -5.98 -18.42 -9.05
C ARG A 157 -5.61 -19.45 -10.11
N ARG A 158 -4.34 -19.88 -10.17
CA ARG A 158 -3.98 -21.13 -10.85
C ARG A 158 -4.66 -22.23 -10.04
N GLY A 159 -5.54 -22.99 -10.68
CA GLY A 159 -6.20 -24.13 -10.06
C GLY A 159 -5.18 -25.01 -9.33
N SER A 160 -5.63 -25.70 -8.29
CA SER A 160 -4.80 -26.48 -7.38
C SER A 160 -3.67 -27.22 -8.14
N ASP A 161 -2.45 -27.13 -7.61
CA ASP A 161 -1.34 -27.85 -8.22
C ASP A 161 -1.58 -29.35 -8.01
N LEU A 162 -2.10 -29.98 -9.06
CA LEU A 162 -2.40 -31.42 -9.10
C LEU A 162 -1.23 -32.26 -8.59
N GLY A 163 0.02 -31.83 -8.80
CA GLY A 163 1.19 -32.54 -8.31
C GLY A 163 1.31 -32.51 -6.79
N VAL A 164 0.98 -31.39 -6.14
CA VAL A 164 0.94 -31.26 -4.68
C VAL A 164 -0.25 -32.04 -4.11
N ASP A 165 -1.41 -31.93 -4.74
CA ASP A 165 -2.63 -32.63 -4.30
C ASP A 165 -2.44 -34.16 -4.34
N TYR A 166 -1.88 -34.70 -5.43
CA TYR A 166 -1.59 -36.13 -5.53
C TYR A 166 -0.54 -36.58 -4.53
N ARG A 167 0.46 -35.75 -4.21
CA ARG A 167 1.49 -36.10 -3.23
C ARG A 167 0.90 -36.12 -1.81
N THR A 168 0.08 -35.14 -1.47
CA THR A 168 -0.68 -35.11 -0.20
C THR A 168 -1.60 -36.32 -0.09
N LEU A 169 -2.29 -36.68 -1.16
CA LEU A 169 -3.14 -37.87 -1.20
C LEU A 169 -2.34 -39.16 -1.02
N ALA A 170 -1.17 -39.29 -1.66
CA ALA A 170 -0.29 -40.44 -1.50
C ALA A 170 0.20 -40.61 -0.06
N TYR A 171 0.59 -39.51 0.61
CA TYR A 171 0.93 -39.54 2.03
C TYR A 171 -0.27 -39.90 2.91
N SER A 172 -1.44 -39.34 2.62
CA SER A 172 -2.67 -39.65 3.35
C SER A 172 -3.03 -41.13 3.24
N LEU A 173 -2.91 -41.73 2.05
CA LEU A 173 -3.13 -43.15 1.83
C LEU A 173 -2.09 -44.01 2.55
N HIS A 174 -0.82 -43.64 2.48
CA HIS A 174 0.28 -44.37 3.14
C HIS A 174 0.19 -44.34 4.67
N SER A 175 -0.37 -43.26 5.24
CA SER A 175 -0.52 -43.09 6.69
C SER A 175 -1.65 -43.93 7.33
N GLN A 176 -2.47 -44.60 6.52
CA GLN A 176 -3.59 -45.39 7.05
C GLN A 176 -3.10 -46.70 7.67
N ALA A 177 -3.65 -47.04 8.83
CA ALA A 177 -3.26 -48.25 9.57
C ALA A 177 -3.72 -49.54 8.88
N THR A 178 -4.77 -49.46 8.05
CA THR A 178 -5.34 -50.61 7.35
C THR A 178 -5.70 -50.28 5.91
N ASP A 179 -5.73 -51.32 5.08
CA ASP A 179 -6.20 -51.28 3.69
C ASP A 179 -7.67 -50.84 3.58
N ALA A 180 -8.48 -51.05 4.61
CA ALA A 180 -9.87 -50.61 4.63
C ALA A 180 -9.96 -49.08 4.77
N ASP A 181 -9.18 -48.51 5.70
CA ASP A 181 -9.12 -47.06 5.92
C ASP A 181 -8.49 -46.34 4.71
N ALA A 182 -7.46 -46.94 4.10
CA ALA A 182 -6.89 -46.46 2.84
C ALA A 182 -7.94 -46.39 1.72
N ARG A 183 -8.81 -47.40 1.60
CA ARG A 183 -9.91 -47.39 0.63
C ARG A 183 -10.94 -46.31 0.94
N CYS A 184 -11.23 -46.01 2.21
CA CYS A 184 -12.12 -44.90 2.58
C CYS A 184 -11.54 -43.53 2.21
N VAL A 185 -10.24 -43.31 2.43
CA VAL A 185 -9.54 -42.08 2.00
C VAL A 185 -9.53 -41.95 0.48
N TYR A 186 -9.28 -43.06 -0.23
CA TYR A 186 -9.36 -43.10 -1.69
C TYR A 186 -10.78 -42.75 -2.18
N ALA A 187 -11.81 -43.37 -1.61
CA ALA A 187 -13.21 -43.12 -1.94
C ALA A 187 -13.62 -41.66 -1.68
N ALA A 188 -13.17 -41.09 -0.56
CA ALA A 188 -13.39 -39.68 -0.25
C ALA A 188 -12.73 -38.73 -1.25
N ALA A 189 -11.50 -39.03 -1.69
CA ALA A 189 -10.75 -38.18 -2.61
C ALA A 189 -11.25 -38.24 -4.06
N PHE A 190 -11.69 -39.41 -4.52
CA PHE A 190 -12.13 -39.62 -5.91
C PHE A 190 -13.64 -39.69 -6.09
N GLY A 191 -14.41 -39.57 -5.01
CA GLY A 191 -15.87 -39.71 -5.04
C GLY A 191 -16.34 -41.13 -5.32
N ASP A 192 -15.51 -42.14 -5.02
CA ASP A 192 -15.83 -43.58 -5.17
C ASP A 192 -16.69 -44.07 -3.99
N TRP A 193 -17.75 -43.32 -3.72
CA TRP A 193 -18.79 -43.75 -2.79
C TRP A 193 -19.85 -44.51 -3.58
N PRO A 194 -20.37 -45.65 -3.06
CA PRO A 194 -21.56 -46.26 -3.64
C PRO A 194 -22.65 -45.18 -3.67
N ALA A 195 -23.34 -44.99 -4.80
CA ALA A 195 -24.36 -43.94 -4.92
C ALA A 195 -25.42 -44.10 -3.81
N TRP A 196 -25.44 -43.18 -2.84
CA TRP A 196 -26.47 -43.13 -1.81
C TRP A 196 -27.72 -42.51 -2.46
N HIS A 197 -28.57 -43.34 -3.06
CA HIS A 197 -29.92 -42.90 -3.36
C HIS A 197 -30.64 -42.71 -2.01
N ALA A 198 -30.96 -41.47 -1.66
CA ALA A 198 -31.86 -41.19 -0.55
C ALA A 198 -33.22 -41.78 -0.89
N VAL A 199 -33.50 -42.99 -0.42
CA VAL A 199 -34.81 -43.59 -0.49
C VAL A 199 -35.69 -42.85 0.52
N LEU A 200 -36.35 -41.79 0.07
CA LEU A 200 -37.59 -41.35 0.70
C LEU A 200 -38.55 -42.55 0.59
N GLY A 201 -38.81 -43.20 1.72
CA GLY A 201 -39.70 -44.36 1.76
C GLY A 201 -41.08 -43.99 1.20
N PRO A 202 -41.67 -44.79 0.30
CA PRO A 202 -43.06 -44.60 -0.08
C PRO A 202 -43.96 -44.95 1.11
N ASN A 203 -45.08 -44.21 1.25
CA ASN A 203 -46.19 -44.64 2.10
C ASN A 203 -46.61 -46.06 1.68
N GLU A 204 -46.83 -46.92 2.68
CA GLU A 204 -47.12 -48.35 2.58
C GLU A 204 -47.91 -48.75 1.33
N GLU A 205 -47.26 -49.51 0.45
CA GLU A 205 -47.93 -50.51 -0.36
C GLU A 205 -47.21 -51.84 -0.12
N ASP A 206 -47.97 -52.82 0.36
CA ASP A 206 -47.50 -54.13 0.81
C ASP A 206 -46.94 -54.93 -0.37
N VAL A 207 -45.65 -54.72 -0.66
CA VAL A 207 -44.88 -55.52 -1.59
C VAL A 207 -43.69 -56.08 -0.83
N ALA A 208 -43.65 -57.40 -0.73
CA ALA A 208 -42.68 -58.17 0.05
C ALA A 208 -41.27 -57.57 -0.03
N HIS A 209 -40.73 -57.21 1.15
CA HIS A 209 -39.43 -56.60 1.34
C HIS A 209 -38.36 -57.23 0.43
N GLY A 210 -37.73 -56.38 -0.39
CA GLY A 210 -36.52 -56.72 -1.12
C GLY A 210 -35.48 -57.27 -0.15
N THR A 211 -35.06 -58.51 -0.38
CA THR A 211 -34.07 -59.23 0.42
C THR A 211 -32.76 -58.43 0.53
N VAL A 212 -32.18 -58.44 1.73
CA VAL A 212 -30.78 -58.09 1.98
C VAL A 212 -29.93 -58.76 0.92
N ALA A 213 -29.05 -58.01 0.23
CA ALA A 213 -28.12 -58.58 -0.71
C ALA A 213 -27.30 -59.66 0.00
N ALA A 214 -27.67 -60.92 -0.24
CA ALA A 214 -26.92 -62.06 0.26
C ALA A 214 -25.50 -61.91 -0.30
N ALA A 215 -24.50 -62.09 0.56
CA ALA A 215 -23.12 -62.32 0.13
C ALA A 215 -23.10 -63.61 -0.70
N GLY A 216 -23.47 -63.49 -1.97
CA GLY A 216 -23.57 -64.58 -2.92
C GLY A 216 -22.16 -65.00 -3.32
N VAL A 217 -21.93 -66.31 -3.31
CA VAL A 217 -20.70 -66.96 -3.79
C VAL A 217 -20.58 -66.90 -5.33
N SER A 218 -21.35 -66.05 -6.01
CA SER A 218 -21.25 -65.85 -7.45
C SER A 218 -20.00 -65.02 -7.76
N ARG A 219 -18.93 -65.71 -8.16
CA ARG A 219 -17.76 -65.09 -8.78
C ARG A 219 -18.20 -64.45 -10.09
N HIS A 220 -18.48 -63.15 -10.07
CA HIS A 220 -18.58 -62.39 -11.31
C HIS A 220 -17.18 -62.33 -11.92
N LEU A 221 -17.01 -62.98 -13.07
CA LEU A 221 -15.74 -62.99 -13.79
C LEU A 221 -15.55 -61.59 -14.40
N VAL A 222 -14.69 -60.78 -13.79
CA VAL A 222 -14.29 -59.48 -14.33
C VAL A 222 -13.08 -59.72 -15.23
N GLU A 223 -13.27 -59.60 -16.54
CA GLU A 223 -12.17 -59.61 -17.51
C GLU A 223 -11.41 -58.28 -17.41
N VAL A 224 -10.29 -58.29 -16.68
CA VAL A 224 -9.40 -57.14 -16.57
C VAL A 224 -8.41 -57.16 -17.74
N THR A 225 -8.67 -56.33 -18.75
CA THR A 225 -7.68 -56.07 -19.82
C THR A 225 -6.76 -54.92 -19.40
N LEU A 226 -5.57 -55.26 -18.90
CA LEU A 226 -4.49 -54.30 -18.70
C LEU A 226 -3.88 -53.94 -20.06
N ARG A 227 -3.79 -52.65 -20.38
CA ARG A 227 -3.23 -52.17 -21.66
C ARG A 227 -1.73 -51.90 -21.51
N GLU A 228 -0.91 -52.54 -22.35
CA GLU A 228 0.55 -52.49 -22.27
C GLU A 228 1.21 -51.43 -23.19
N HIS A 229 0.51 -50.74 -24.10
CA HIS A 229 1.13 -49.72 -24.96
C HIS A 229 0.27 -48.46 -25.24
N GLU A 230 0.98 -47.36 -25.47
CA GLU A 230 0.65 -45.95 -25.24
C GLU A 230 -0.28 -45.21 -26.23
N ARG A 231 -0.71 -44.03 -25.76
CA ARG A 231 -0.89 -42.75 -26.49
C ARG A 231 -1.97 -42.71 -27.58
N GLN A 232 -3.22 -42.88 -27.15
CA GLN A 232 -4.41 -42.09 -27.54
C GLN A 232 -5.61 -42.97 -27.22
N GLY A 233 -6.20 -42.76 -26.04
CA GLY A 233 -7.53 -43.30 -25.77
C GLY A 233 -8.54 -42.71 -26.76
N PRO A 234 -9.67 -43.40 -27.03
CA PRO A 234 -10.79 -42.75 -27.71
C PRO A 234 -11.12 -41.47 -26.96
N THR A 235 -11.31 -40.36 -27.68
CA THR A 235 -11.50 -39.01 -27.14
C THR A 235 -12.43 -39.06 -25.93
N SER A 236 -11.83 -38.99 -24.74
CA SER A 236 -12.56 -38.98 -23.49
C SER A 236 -13.46 -37.74 -23.48
N GLY A 237 -14.59 -37.87 -22.78
CA GLY A 237 -15.73 -36.96 -22.82
C GLY A 237 -15.38 -35.48 -22.95
N ARG A 238 -16.23 -34.78 -23.72
CA ARG A 238 -16.12 -33.35 -24.02
C ARG A 238 -15.65 -32.56 -22.79
N PRO A 239 -14.57 -31.74 -22.91
CA PRO A 239 -14.09 -30.89 -21.83
C PRO A 239 -15.26 -30.13 -21.20
N ARG A 240 -15.30 -30.07 -19.86
CA ARG A 240 -16.32 -29.33 -19.13
C ARG A 240 -16.37 -27.91 -19.70
N LYS A 241 -17.55 -27.49 -20.16
CA LYS A 241 -17.73 -26.20 -20.82
C LYS A 241 -17.29 -25.12 -19.82
N VAL A 242 -16.21 -24.40 -20.12
CA VAL A 242 -15.78 -23.26 -19.30
C VAL A 242 -16.99 -22.35 -19.16
N PRO A 243 -17.39 -21.95 -17.93
CA PRO A 243 -18.49 -21.03 -17.73
C PRO A 243 -18.30 -19.81 -18.62
N ASP A 244 -19.35 -19.42 -19.33
CA ASP A 244 -19.29 -18.25 -20.19
C ASP A 244 -19.10 -17.01 -19.32
N THR A 245 -17.89 -16.47 -19.30
CA THR A 245 -17.52 -15.25 -18.57
C THR A 245 -17.96 -13.98 -19.31
N GLY A 246 -18.74 -14.11 -20.39
CA GLY A 246 -19.25 -13.00 -21.18
C GLY A 246 -20.06 -12.01 -20.35
N SER A 247 -20.91 -12.50 -19.43
CA SER A 247 -21.69 -11.65 -18.51
C SER A 247 -20.80 -10.84 -17.58
N ASP A 248 -19.81 -11.50 -16.97
CA ASP A 248 -18.92 -10.88 -15.99
C ASP A 248 -17.99 -9.87 -16.65
N ARG A 249 -17.50 -10.20 -17.85
CA ARG A 249 -16.70 -9.28 -18.67
C ARG A 249 -17.53 -8.08 -19.12
N ALA A 250 -18.79 -8.29 -19.51
CA ALA A 250 -19.68 -7.20 -19.91
C ALA A 250 -20.00 -6.28 -18.72
N ALA A 251 -20.24 -6.83 -17.54
CA ALA A 251 -20.46 -6.08 -16.31
C ALA A 251 -19.22 -5.25 -15.93
N ALA A 252 -18.04 -5.86 -15.91
CA ALA A 252 -16.78 -5.16 -15.61
C ALA A 252 -16.47 -4.05 -16.62
N LEU A 253 -16.75 -4.27 -17.91
CA LEU A 253 -16.59 -3.24 -18.93
C LEU A 253 -17.59 -2.09 -18.77
N ALA A 254 -18.83 -2.38 -18.36
CA ALA A 254 -19.84 -1.36 -18.11
C ALA A 254 -19.46 -0.49 -16.89
N GLU A 255 -18.99 -1.12 -15.82
CA GLU A 255 -18.50 -0.43 -14.62
C GLU A 255 -17.29 0.45 -14.93
N ALA A 256 -16.29 -0.07 -15.65
CA ALA A 256 -15.12 0.70 -16.06
C ALA A 256 -15.48 1.91 -16.94
N ARG A 257 -16.50 1.78 -17.80
CA ARG A 257 -17.02 2.88 -18.62
C ARG A 257 -17.71 3.95 -17.77
N ALA A 258 -18.59 3.53 -16.86
CA ALA A 258 -19.29 4.45 -15.96
C ALA A 258 -18.31 5.24 -15.09
N GLU A 259 -17.27 4.58 -14.57
CA GLU A 259 -16.22 5.21 -13.77
C GLU A 259 -15.38 6.18 -14.62
N ALA A 260 -15.04 5.82 -15.86
CA ALA A 260 -14.34 6.71 -16.78
C ALA A 260 -15.18 7.96 -17.15
N GLU A 261 -16.49 7.80 -17.35
CA GLU A 261 -17.42 8.89 -17.61
C GLU A 261 -17.56 9.83 -16.40
N ARG A 262 -17.70 9.26 -15.20
CA ARG A 262 -17.73 10.01 -13.93
C ARG A 262 -16.47 10.84 -13.76
N ARG A 263 -15.29 10.24 -13.97
CA ARG A 263 -13.99 10.94 -13.90
C ARG A 263 -13.93 12.10 -14.89
N ARG A 264 -14.28 11.87 -16.16
CA ARG A 264 -14.31 12.92 -17.20
C ARG A 264 -15.25 14.06 -16.85
N ARG A 265 -16.42 13.76 -16.29
CA ARG A 265 -17.39 14.77 -15.83
C ARG A 265 -16.77 15.63 -14.73
N PHE A 266 -16.15 15.02 -13.72
CA PHE A 266 -15.51 15.79 -12.65
C PHE A 266 -14.30 16.58 -13.14
N THR A 267 -13.49 16.03 -14.05
CA THR A 267 -12.42 16.79 -14.72
C THR A 267 -12.99 18.06 -15.36
N ALA A 268 -14.07 17.94 -16.15
CA ALA A 268 -14.66 19.07 -16.85
C ALA A 268 -15.24 20.14 -15.89
N LEU A 269 -15.81 19.71 -14.76
CA LEU A 269 -16.37 20.61 -13.75
C LEU A 269 -15.29 21.38 -12.96
N LEU A 270 -14.14 20.75 -12.72
CA LEU A 270 -13.10 21.32 -11.87
C LEU A 270 -12.06 22.15 -12.64
N LEU A 271 -11.92 21.95 -13.95
CA LEU A 271 -10.92 22.66 -14.74
C LEU A 271 -11.14 24.18 -14.76
N THR A 272 -10.05 24.91 -14.56
CA THR A 272 -10.04 26.37 -14.57
C THR A 272 -9.12 26.90 -15.66
N LYS A 273 -9.49 28.02 -16.31
CA LYS A 273 -8.64 28.67 -17.33
C LYS A 273 -7.51 29.53 -16.76
N GLY A 274 -7.43 29.65 -15.44
CA GLY A 274 -6.50 30.51 -14.73
C GLY A 274 -6.75 30.46 -13.23
N GLU A 275 -6.14 31.39 -12.50
CA GLU A 275 -6.36 31.53 -11.06
C GLU A 275 -7.78 32.06 -10.78
N VAL A 276 -8.51 31.37 -9.91
CA VAL A 276 -9.86 31.74 -9.49
C VAL A 276 -9.96 31.71 -7.96
N GLY A 277 -10.94 32.42 -7.40
CA GLY A 277 -11.30 32.31 -5.98
C GLY A 277 -12.10 31.04 -5.69
N LEU A 278 -12.20 30.66 -4.41
CA LEU A 278 -13.02 29.51 -3.98
C LEU A 278 -14.49 29.66 -4.40
N GLU A 279 -15.00 30.90 -4.48
CA GLU A 279 -16.35 31.24 -4.92
C GLU A 279 -16.69 30.79 -6.35
N HIS A 280 -15.68 30.55 -7.20
CA HIS A 280 -15.88 30.05 -8.55
C HIS A 280 -16.55 28.68 -8.58
N PHE A 281 -16.35 27.88 -7.53
CA PHE A 281 -16.86 26.51 -7.41
C PHE A 281 -18.25 26.44 -6.76
N GLY A 282 -19.01 27.54 -6.78
CA GLY A 282 -20.39 27.57 -6.32
C GLY A 282 -21.28 26.61 -7.12
N GLY A 283 -22.14 25.88 -6.40
CA GLY A 283 -23.09 24.94 -6.99
C GLY A 283 -22.52 23.58 -7.38
N LEU A 284 -21.27 23.27 -7.02
CA LEU A 284 -20.74 21.91 -7.20
C LEU A 284 -21.57 20.88 -6.44
N ASP A 285 -21.72 19.71 -7.06
CA ASP A 285 -22.26 18.52 -6.39
C ASP A 285 -21.29 18.02 -5.31
N LEU A 286 -21.79 17.23 -4.36
CA LEU A 286 -21.00 16.77 -3.21
C LEU A 286 -19.74 16.03 -3.61
N ASP A 287 -19.85 15.12 -4.57
CA ASP A 287 -18.72 14.30 -5.00
C ASP A 287 -17.61 15.16 -5.61
N ALA A 288 -17.95 16.10 -6.50
CA ALA A 288 -16.98 17.03 -7.08
C ALA A 288 -16.38 17.96 -6.02
N ALA A 289 -17.20 18.46 -5.08
CA ALA A 289 -16.74 19.31 -3.99
C ALA A 289 -15.78 18.55 -3.06
N ALA A 290 -16.08 17.32 -2.68
CA ALA A 290 -15.24 16.48 -1.84
C ALA A 290 -13.88 16.21 -2.50
N ILE A 291 -13.88 15.86 -3.80
CA ILE A 291 -12.65 15.66 -4.58
C ILE A 291 -11.78 16.92 -4.58
N LEU A 292 -12.38 18.09 -4.82
CA LEU A 292 -11.68 19.37 -4.83
C LEU A 292 -11.10 19.71 -3.45
N LEU A 293 -11.92 19.60 -2.39
CA LEU A 293 -11.53 19.98 -1.03
C LEU A 293 -10.42 19.08 -0.49
N GLN A 294 -10.46 17.78 -0.76
CA GLN A 294 -9.37 16.87 -0.39
C GLN A 294 -8.05 17.25 -1.07
N ALA A 295 -8.10 17.65 -2.35
CA ALA A 295 -6.91 18.12 -3.06
C ALA A 295 -6.41 19.48 -2.54
N ILE A 296 -7.32 20.39 -2.16
CA ILE A 296 -6.98 21.68 -1.53
C ILE A 296 -6.31 21.46 -0.18
N GLU A 297 -6.84 20.58 0.67
CA GLU A 297 -6.25 20.24 1.97
C GLU A 297 -4.82 19.72 1.80
N VAL A 298 -4.61 18.80 0.84
CA VAL A 298 -3.28 18.29 0.50
C VAL A 298 -2.37 19.42 0.01
N ALA A 299 -2.88 20.31 -0.84
CA ALA A 299 -2.12 21.44 -1.38
C ALA A 299 -1.71 22.43 -0.28
N LEU A 300 -2.62 22.82 0.60
CA LEU A 300 -2.32 23.73 1.72
C LEU A 300 -1.30 23.12 2.69
N GLY A 301 -1.36 21.81 2.92
CA GLY A 301 -0.32 21.09 3.68
C GLY A 301 1.03 20.96 2.97
N GLN A 302 1.14 21.40 1.71
CA GLN A 302 2.34 21.38 0.88
C GLN A 302 2.71 22.78 0.35
N LEU A 303 2.31 23.85 1.05
CA LEU A 303 2.72 25.21 0.70
C LEU A 303 4.24 25.31 0.67
N ASP A 304 4.77 25.75 -0.47
CA ASP A 304 6.17 26.10 -0.65
C ASP A 304 6.42 27.50 -0.03
N PRO A 305 7.32 27.61 0.97
CA PRO A 305 7.63 28.90 1.60
C PRO A 305 8.18 29.95 0.62
N ALA A 306 8.86 29.53 -0.45
CA ALA A 306 9.49 30.46 -1.40
C ALA A 306 8.49 31.06 -2.39
N THR A 307 7.52 30.25 -2.85
CA THR A 307 6.55 30.68 -3.88
C THR A 307 5.16 30.98 -3.31
N GLY A 308 4.86 30.53 -2.08
CA GLY A 308 3.54 30.64 -1.46
C GLY A 308 2.49 29.72 -2.07
N TRP A 309 2.88 28.81 -2.95
CA TRP A 309 1.98 27.87 -3.62
C TRP A 309 2.10 26.46 -3.06
N GLY A 310 0.97 25.80 -2.90
CA GLY A 310 0.84 24.39 -2.61
C GLY A 310 0.24 23.62 -3.79
N GLN A 311 0.51 22.32 -3.88
CA GLN A 311 -0.02 21.46 -4.93
C GLN A 311 -0.62 20.17 -4.37
N GLY A 312 -1.76 19.76 -4.92
CA GLY A 312 -2.46 18.52 -4.57
C GLY A 312 -3.08 17.87 -5.80
N GLN A 313 -2.97 16.55 -5.91
CA GLN A 313 -3.54 15.80 -7.02
C GLN A 313 -4.93 15.25 -6.64
N ALA A 314 -5.89 15.38 -7.55
CA ALA A 314 -7.25 14.87 -7.41
C ALA A 314 -7.45 13.66 -8.34
N ASP A 315 -7.17 12.45 -7.85
CA ASP A 315 -7.23 11.22 -8.66
C ASP A 315 -8.65 10.92 -9.17
N GLY A 316 -9.68 11.30 -8.40
CA GLY A 316 -11.09 11.17 -8.78
C GLY A 316 -11.49 12.03 -10.00
N ALA A 317 -10.66 12.99 -10.40
CA ALA A 317 -10.91 13.89 -11.53
C ALA A 317 -9.69 14.07 -12.46
N SER A 318 -8.60 13.31 -12.30
CA SER A 318 -7.38 13.44 -13.13
C SER A 318 -6.86 14.88 -13.29
N VAL A 319 -6.94 15.69 -12.22
CA VAL A 319 -6.47 17.08 -12.21
C VAL A 319 -5.45 17.35 -11.12
N LEU A 320 -4.61 18.35 -11.37
CA LEU A 320 -3.70 18.96 -10.41
C LEU A 320 -4.32 20.27 -9.91
N VAL A 321 -4.43 20.41 -8.60
CA VAL A 321 -4.93 21.60 -7.92
C VAL A 321 -3.75 22.35 -7.31
N ARG A 322 -3.55 23.60 -7.71
CA ARG A 322 -2.60 24.53 -7.11
C ARG A 322 -3.36 25.53 -6.26
N VAL A 323 -2.89 25.78 -5.04
CA VAL A 323 -3.54 26.69 -4.09
C VAL A 323 -2.52 27.64 -3.49
N ARG A 324 -2.88 28.90 -3.31
CA ARG A 324 -2.17 29.85 -2.44
C ARG A 324 -3.16 30.62 -1.58
N ALA A 325 -2.68 31.17 -0.47
CA ALA A 325 -3.47 32.07 0.36
C ALA A 325 -3.80 33.37 -0.41
N GLY A 326 -5.04 33.83 -0.27
CA GLY A 326 -5.51 35.14 -0.69
C GLY A 326 -5.34 36.17 0.41
N ASP A 327 -6.35 37.02 0.59
CA ASP A 327 -6.36 38.01 1.67
C ASP A 327 -6.67 37.34 3.04
N PRO A 328 -5.76 37.42 4.04
CA PRO A 328 -5.94 36.77 5.33
C PRO A 328 -7.11 37.33 6.15
N ASP A 329 -7.50 38.59 5.93
CA ASP A 329 -8.62 39.23 6.65
C ASP A 329 -9.97 38.96 5.99
N ARG A 330 -9.97 38.26 4.85
CA ARG A 330 -11.16 37.97 4.06
C ARG A 330 -11.59 36.52 4.24
N THR A 331 -12.84 36.35 4.67
CA THR A 331 -13.52 35.06 4.69
C THR A 331 -14.47 34.98 3.49
N VAL A 332 -14.45 33.86 2.78
CA VAL A 332 -15.29 33.59 1.60
C VAL A 332 -16.31 32.50 1.95
N SER A 333 -17.57 32.74 1.59
CA SER A 333 -18.64 31.76 1.69
C SER A 333 -19.07 31.30 0.30
N VAL A 334 -19.14 29.99 0.09
CA VAL A 334 -19.46 29.35 -1.19
C VAL A 334 -20.67 28.44 -0.98
N ALA A 335 -21.74 28.71 -1.71
CA ALA A 335 -22.91 27.84 -1.72
C ALA A 335 -22.62 26.61 -2.58
N LEU A 336 -22.51 25.44 -1.97
CA LEU A 336 -22.44 24.13 -2.61
C LEU A 336 -23.86 23.53 -2.70
N ALA A 337 -24.03 22.44 -3.44
CA ALA A 337 -25.34 21.80 -3.60
C ALA A 337 -25.98 21.36 -2.26
N GLU A 338 -25.17 21.03 -1.25
CA GLU A 338 -25.64 20.47 0.03
C GLU A 338 -25.49 21.42 1.23
N GLY A 339 -24.91 22.61 1.02
CA GLY A 339 -24.69 23.54 2.12
C GLY A 339 -23.76 24.69 1.75
N VAL A 340 -23.40 25.51 2.74
CA VAL A 340 -22.52 26.65 2.54
C VAL A 340 -21.16 26.35 3.17
N LEU A 341 -20.11 26.32 2.36
CA LEU A 341 -18.73 26.25 2.83
C LEU A 341 -18.24 27.66 3.16
N THR A 342 -17.74 27.88 4.36
CA THR A 342 -17.13 29.15 4.76
C THR A 342 -15.67 28.91 5.13
N GLY A 343 -14.76 29.69 4.56
CA GLY A 343 -13.32 29.50 4.74
C GLY A 343 -12.51 30.73 4.37
N PRO A 344 -11.17 30.66 4.48
CA PRO A 344 -10.28 31.76 4.11
C PRO A 344 -10.34 32.06 2.61
N ASP A 345 -9.96 33.27 2.21
CA ASP A 345 -9.77 33.59 0.78
C ASP A 345 -8.62 32.74 0.22
N LEU A 346 -8.94 31.90 -0.76
CA LEU A 346 -8.01 30.99 -1.42
C LEU A 346 -7.99 31.26 -2.92
N ARG A 347 -6.79 31.26 -3.49
CA ARG A 347 -6.58 31.35 -4.92
C ARG A 347 -6.21 29.99 -5.46
N ILE A 348 -7.04 29.50 -6.37
CA ILE A 348 -7.03 28.12 -6.82
C ILE A 348 -6.85 28.10 -8.34
N GLN A 349 -5.97 27.23 -8.80
CA GLN A 349 -5.81 26.93 -10.21
C GLN A 349 -5.83 25.41 -10.40
N VAL A 350 -6.74 24.94 -11.24
CA VAL A 350 -6.91 23.52 -11.56
C VAL A 350 -6.53 23.28 -13.01
N THR A 351 -5.57 22.38 -13.23
CA THR A 351 -5.07 21.97 -14.55
C THR A 351 -5.14 20.45 -14.72
N PRO A 352 -5.17 19.93 -15.96
CA PRO A 352 -5.13 18.48 -16.18
C PRO A 352 -3.80 17.88 -15.71
N THR A 353 -3.82 16.71 -15.07
CA THR A 353 -2.60 16.03 -14.61
C THR A 353 -1.66 15.65 -15.78
N GLU A 354 -2.22 15.39 -16.97
CA GLU A 354 -1.45 15.07 -18.18
C GLU A 354 -0.52 16.21 -18.66
N ASN A 355 -0.75 17.46 -18.23
CA ASN A 355 0.07 18.61 -18.62
C ASN A 355 1.35 18.80 -17.77
N VAL A 356 1.54 18.06 -16.68
CA VAL A 356 2.67 18.26 -15.76
C VAL A 356 3.99 17.74 -16.34
N THR A 357 3.95 16.75 -17.22
CA THR A 357 5.15 16.23 -17.91
C THR A 357 5.78 17.27 -18.86
N ALA A 358 4.99 18.22 -19.38
CA ALA A 358 5.49 19.28 -20.26
C ALA A 358 6.05 20.51 -19.50
N GLN A 359 5.50 20.82 -18.32
CA GLN A 359 5.90 22.01 -17.57
C GLN A 359 7.21 21.86 -16.78
N ARG A 360 7.63 20.63 -16.43
CA ARG A 360 8.98 20.39 -15.88
C ARG A 360 10.11 20.63 -16.89
N ALA A 361 9.82 20.63 -18.19
CA ALA A 361 10.83 20.84 -19.22
C ALA A 361 11.15 22.32 -19.50
N TRP A 362 10.34 23.27 -19.02
CA TRP A 362 10.49 24.70 -19.32
C TRP A 362 11.00 25.56 -18.15
N SER A 363 11.24 24.96 -16.98
CA SER A 363 11.77 25.66 -15.79
C SER A 363 13.27 25.44 -15.57
N VAL A 364 13.95 24.75 -16.50
CA VAL A 364 15.40 24.43 -16.42
C VAL A 364 16.15 25.00 -17.64
N ALA A 365 15.69 26.11 -18.20
CA ALA A 365 16.36 26.81 -19.30
C ALA A 365 16.78 28.22 -18.86
#